data_AF-N1PVD8-F1
#
_entry.id   AF-N1PVD8-F1
#
_cell.length_a   1.000
_cell.length_b   1.000
_cell.length_c   1.000
_cell.angle_alpha   90.00
_cell.angle_beta   90.00
_cell.angle_gamma   90.00
#
_symmetry.space_group_name_H-M   'P 1'
#
loop_
_entity.id
_entity.type
_entity.pdbx_description
1 polymer ?
#
loop_
_entity_poly.entity_id
_entity_poly.type
_entity_poly.pdbx_seq_one_letter_code
_entity_poly.pdbx_strand_id
1 'polypeptide(L)'
;MTATSGHAYAHPSNMFWKLLHNSGCTDVRLRPEQDVDLPRLYSMGNTNIVARPSKDAAELSKVESAAGTPILEEKIRKCRPEAVCIVGKGIWESIWRWRYGRSIKKEEFHYGWQGDEQRMGRTDDWAGAHVFVATATSGLAANLKPPEKEAIWKPFGGWVKMRREERSSEKTAEDGSVGT
;
A
#
# COMPACT_ATOMS: atom_id res chain seq x y z
N MET A 1 12.57 -6.37 3.53
CA MET A 1 13.16 -5.86 4.79
C MET A 1 14.09 -4.72 4.45
N THR A 2 14.02 -3.59 5.15
CA THR A 2 14.98 -2.49 5.02
C THR A 2 16.29 -2.86 5.74
N ALA A 3 17.42 -2.65 5.06
CA ALA A 3 18.65 -3.43 5.20
C ALA A 3 19.49 -3.22 6.48
N THR A 4 19.02 -2.51 7.51
CA THR A 4 19.86 -2.22 8.70
C THR A 4 19.20 -2.53 10.05
N SER A 5 17.88 -2.45 10.17
CA SER A 5 17.16 -2.62 11.46
C SER A 5 16.12 -3.74 11.47
N GLY A 6 15.92 -4.45 10.35
CA GLY A 6 14.90 -5.51 10.24
C GLY A 6 13.45 -5.02 10.08
N HIS A 7 13.17 -3.76 10.44
CA HIS A 7 11.84 -3.16 10.42
C HIS A 7 11.55 -2.35 9.16
N ALA A 8 10.31 -2.38 8.68
CA ALA A 8 9.86 -1.62 7.51
C ALA A 8 9.95 -0.09 7.72
N TYR A 9 10.51 0.62 6.74
CA TYR A 9 10.57 2.09 6.71
C TYR A 9 11.29 2.72 7.92
N ALA A 10 12.31 2.05 8.44
CA ALA A 10 13.00 2.46 9.66
C ALA A 10 13.98 3.63 9.52
N HIS A 11 14.35 4.01 8.29
CA HIS A 11 15.29 5.11 8.10
C HIS A 11 14.68 6.45 8.59
N PRO A 12 15.39 7.28 9.36
CA PRO A 12 14.83 8.51 9.96
C PRO A 12 14.24 9.51 8.96
N SER A 13 14.78 9.55 7.74
CA SER A 13 14.24 10.41 6.67
C SER A 13 12.99 9.85 6.00
N ASN A 14 12.57 8.62 6.32
CA ASN A 14 11.39 8.01 5.75
C ASN A 14 10.12 8.51 6.44
N MET A 15 9.19 9.05 5.66
CA MET A 15 7.96 9.65 6.15
C MET A 15 6.80 8.65 6.29
N PHE A 16 6.98 7.36 5.98
CA PHE A 16 5.89 6.37 5.94
C PHE A 16 5.03 6.39 7.19
N TRP A 17 5.64 6.23 8.37
CA TRP A 17 4.92 6.19 9.64
C TRP A 17 4.20 7.50 9.97
N LYS A 18 4.77 8.63 9.56
CA LYS A 18 4.11 9.94 9.70
C LYS A 18 2.91 10.07 8.76
N LEU A 19 3.05 9.68 7.49
CA LEU A 19 1.99 9.75 6.49
C LEU A 19 0.86 8.76 6.78
N LEU A 20 1.20 7.57 7.27
CA LEU A 20 0.23 6.55 7.70
C LEU A 20 -0.67 7.09 8.82
N HIS A 21 -0.08 7.72 9.83
CA HIS A 21 -0.83 8.34 10.91
C HIS A 21 -1.62 9.57 10.45
N ASN A 22 -0.96 10.53 9.78
CA ASN A 22 -1.58 11.79 9.37
C ASN A 22 -2.74 11.59 8.37
N SER A 23 -2.73 10.51 7.60
CA SER A 23 -3.83 10.15 6.71
C SER A 23 -5.04 9.54 7.42
N GLY A 24 -4.89 9.09 8.67
CA GLY A 24 -5.91 8.39 9.43
C GLY A 24 -5.87 6.86 9.29
N CYS A 25 -4.84 6.29 8.65
CA CYS A 25 -4.68 4.83 8.61
C CYS A 25 -4.36 4.25 9.98
N THR A 26 -3.76 5.03 10.89
CA THR A 26 -3.57 4.69 12.31
C THR A 26 -3.97 5.88 13.17
N ASP A 27 -4.58 5.60 14.32
CA ASP A 27 -5.00 6.60 15.31
C ASP A 27 -3.80 7.19 16.08
N VAL A 28 -2.70 6.44 16.19
CA VAL A 28 -1.42 6.91 16.73
C VAL A 28 -0.29 6.77 15.71
N ARG A 29 0.76 7.59 15.87
CA ARG A 29 1.99 7.43 15.09
C ARG A 29 2.82 6.27 15.64
N LEU A 30 2.77 5.15 14.94
CA LEU A 30 3.62 3.99 15.24
C LEU A 30 5.09 4.24 14.91
N ARG A 31 5.97 3.51 15.58
CA ARG A 31 7.40 3.43 15.28
C ARG A 31 7.68 2.24 14.35
N PRO A 32 8.81 2.25 13.62
CA PRO A 32 9.21 1.13 12.76
C PRO A 32 9.18 -0.23 13.46
N GLU A 33 9.56 -0.28 14.74
CA GLU A 33 9.61 -1.51 15.53
C GLU A 33 8.23 -2.16 15.76
N GLN A 34 7.16 -1.41 15.50
CA GLN A 34 5.76 -1.84 15.66
C GLN A 34 5.14 -2.30 14.33
N ASP A 35 5.96 -2.51 13.28
CA ASP A 35 5.46 -2.97 11.98
C ASP A 35 4.78 -4.33 12.04
N VAL A 36 5.26 -5.22 12.90
CA VAL A 36 4.65 -6.54 13.16
C VAL A 36 3.27 -6.46 13.81
N ASP A 37 2.93 -5.33 14.45
CA ASP A 37 1.64 -5.14 15.11
C ASP A 37 0.55 -4.62 14.17
N LEU A 38 0.91 -4.11 12.98
CA LEU A 38 -0.05 -3.55 12.02
C LEU A 38 -1.21 -4.50 11.68
N PRO A 39 -0.98 -5.82 11.44
CA PRO A 39 -2.08 -6.73 11.12
C PRO A 39 -3.05 -6.87 12.28
N ARG A 40 -2.52 -7.03 13.51
CA ARG A 40 -3.32 -7.26 14.71
C ARG A 40 -4.10 -6.03 15.14
N LEU A 41 -3.45 -4.85 15.13
CA LEU A 41 -4.04 -3.61 15.63
C LEU A 41 -4.94 -2.93 14.59
N TYR A 42 -4.62 -3.09 13.30
CA TYR A 42 -5.20 -2.25 12.25
C TYR A 42 -5.69 -3.04 11.03
N SER A 43 -5.58 -4.37 11.03
CA SER A 43 -5.91 -5.20 9.86
C SER A 43 -5.16 -4.74 8.60
N MET A 44 -3.91 -4.28 8.76
CA MET A 44 -3.04 -3.84 7.66
C MET A 44 -1.77 -4.67 7.63
N GLY A 45 -1.31 -5.04 6.46
CA GLY A 45 -0.02 -5.71 6.27
C GLY A 45 0.91 -4.92 5.37
N ASN A 46 2.21 -5.13 5.53
CA ASN A 46 3.23 -4.58 4.65
C ASN A 46 3.86 -5.70 3.82
N THR A 47 4.12 -5.43 2.54
CA THR A 47 4.89 -6.33 1.67
C THR A 47 5.74 -5.51 0.69
N ASN A 48 6.76 -6.14 0.10
CA ASN A 48 7.64 -5.50 -0.88
C ASN A 48 7.44 -6.15 -2.25
N ILE A 49 7.55 -5.34 -3.31
CA ILE A 49 7.49 -5.81 -4.70
C ILE A 49 8.68 -6.71 -5.05
N VAL A 50 9.84 -6.49 -4.44
CA VAL A 50 11.01 -7.36 -4.56
C VAL A 50 11.36 -8.03 -3.23
N ALA A 51 11.93 -9.22 -3.29
CA ALA A 51 12.34 -9.99 -2.12
C ALA A 51 13.66 -9.51 -1.50
N ARG A 52 14.57 -8.94 -2.32
CA ARG A 52 15.88 -8.46 -1.87
C ARG A 52 15.74 -7.20 -1.02
N PRO A 53 16.46 -7.08 0.11
CA PRO A 53 16.66 -5.79 0.79
C PRO A 53 17.30 -4.78 -0.18
N SER A 54 16.59 -3.73 -0.56
CA SER A 54 17.18 -2.55 -1.18
C SER A 54 17.24 -1.42 -0.15
N LYS A 55 18.30 -0.60 -0.19
CA LYS A 55 18.41 0.55 0.72
C LYS A 55 17.40 1.63 0.34
N ASP A 56 17.07 1.72 -0.95
CA ASP A 56 16.07 2.63 -1.49
C ASP A 56 15.26 2.00 -2.64
N ALA A 57 14.06 2.54 -2.89
CA ALA A 57 13.27 2.21 -4.07
C ALA A 57 13.94 2.67 -5.38
N ALA A 58 14.86 3.64 -5.31
CA ALA A 58 15.65 4.14 -6.43
C ALA A 58 16.74 3.14 -6.90
N GLU A 59 17.14 2.19 -6.04
CA GLU A 59 18.09 1.14 -6.40
C GLU A 59 17.44 -0.04 -7.13
N LEU A 60 16.10 -0.10 -7.18
CA LEU A 60 15.40 -1.16 -7.90
C LEU A 60 15.41 -0.81 -9.38
N SER A 61 16.11 -1.62 -10.17
CA SER A 61 16.04 -1.46 -11.61
C SER A 61 14.60 -1.65 -12.10
N LYS A 62 14.27 -0.98 -13.21
CA LYS A 62 12.97 -1.13 -13.89
C LYS A 62 12.67 -2.61 -14.21
N VAL A 63 13.72 -3.40 -14.43
CA VAL A 63 13.68 -4.82 -14.77
C VAL A 63 13.37 -5.67 -13.53
N GLU A 64 14.06 -5.44 -12.41
CA GLU A 64 13.81 -6.17 -11.16
C GLU A 64 12.41 -5.90 -10.60
N SER A 65 11.94 -4.65 -10.67
CA SER A 65 10.59 -4.30 -10.22
C SER A 65 9.50 -4.94 -11.10
N ALA A 66 9.73 -5.04 -12.41
CA ALA A 66 8.82 -5.73 -13.31
C ALA A 66 8.77 -7.24 -13.01
N ALA A 67 9.93 -7.87 -12.76
CA ALA A 67 10.02 -9.27 -12.37
C ALA A 67 9.37 -9.58 -11.00
N GLY A 68 9.34 -8.59 -10.09
CA GLY A 68 8.66 -8.71 -8.80
C GLY A 68 7.14 -8.60 -8.86
N THR A 69 6.60 -8.02 -9.94
CA THR A 69 5.14 -7.82 -10.10
C THR A 69 4.33 -9.12 -10.07
N PRO A 70 4.66 -10.21 -10.81
CA PRO A 70 3.89 -11.45 -10.75
C PRO A 70 3.87 -12.08 -9.34
N ILE A 71 4.97 -11.97 -8.58
CA ILE A 71 5.06 -12.45 -7.20
C ILE A 71 4.14 -11.64 -6.28
N LEU A 72 4.09 -10.32 -6.48
CA LEU A 72 3.19 -9.43 -5.75
C LEU A 72 1.71 -9.77 -6.06
N GLU A 73 1.36 -9.95 -7.33
CA GLU A 73 0.02 -10.37 -7.77
C GLU A 73 -0.40 -11.69 -7.10
N GLU A 74 0.50 -12.67 -7.02
CA GLU A 74 0.22 -13.96 -6.35
C GLU A 74 0.00 -13.80 -4.84
N LYS A 75 0.80 -12.97 -4.15
CA LYS A 75 0.59 -12.68 -2.73
C LYS A 75 -0.76 -12.03 -2.49
N ILE A 76 -1.14 -11.07 -3.34
CA ILE A 76 -2.45 -10.39 -3.24
C ILE A 76 -3.58 -11.39 -3.49
N ARG A 77 -3.43 -12.29 -4.47
CA ARG A 77 -4.40 -13.37 -4.73
C ARG A 77 -4.58 -14.31 -3.53
N LYS A 78 -3.50 -14.64 -2.82
CA LYS A 78 -3.53 -15.51 -1.64
C LYS A 78 -4.14 -14.82 -0.42
N CYS A 79 -3.77 -13.57 -0.16
CA CYS A 79 -4.22 -12.84 1.03
C CYS A 79 -5.59 -12.15 0.85
N ARG A 80 -6.04 -11.99 -0.41
CA ARG A 80 -7.29 -11.31 -0.80
C ARG A 80 -7.58 -10.01 -0.04
N PRO A 81 -6.62 -9.07 0.09
CA PRO A 81 -6.89 -7.81 0.77
C PRO A 81 -7.93 -7.00 -0.01
N GLU A 82 -8.74 -6.22 0.69
CA GLU A 82 -9.74 -5.37 0.03
C GLU A 82 -9.11 -4.25 -0.81
N ALA A 83 -7.98 -3.71 -0.35
CA ALA A 83 -7.21 -2.72 -1.08
C ALA A 83 -5.70 -2.91 -0.88
N VAL A 84 -4.93 -2.42 -1.86
CA VAL A 84 -3.47 -2.38 -1.88
C VAL A 84 -3.03 -0.95 -2.14
N CYS A 85 -2.20 -0.41 -1.24
CA CYS A 85 -1.57 0.89 -1.42
C CYS A 85 -0.16 0.73 -1.99
N ILE A 86 0.03 1.16 -3.23
CA ILE A 86 1.32 1.20 -3.90
C ILE A 86 2.05 2.47 -3.48
N VAL A 87 3.09 2.30 -2.66
CA VAL A 87 3.87 3.39 -2.08
C VAL A 87 4.94 3.87 -3.06
N GLY A 88 4.54 4.73 -4.00
CA GLY A 88 5.44 5.42 -4.91
C GLY A 88 5.17 5.15 -6.39
N LYS A 89 5.22 6.24 -7.18
CA LYS A 89 5.00 6.24 -8.63
C LYS A 89 5.87 5.22 -9.38
N GLY A 90 7.16 5.10 -9.05
CA GLY A 90 8.08 4.20 -9.77
C GLY A 90 7.72 2.72 -9.64
N ILE A 91 7.11 2.31 -8.52
CA ILE A 91 6.59 0.96 -8.32
C ILE A 91 5.38 0.75 -9.24
N TRP A 92 4.46 1.71 -9.25
CA TRP A 92 3.29 1.66 -10.13
C TRP A 92 3.66 1.62 -11.61
N GLU A 93 4.61 2.44 -12.05
CA GLU A 93 5.15 2.42 -13.41
C GLU A 93 5.76 1.05 -13.78
N SER A 94 6.33 0.33 -12.81
CA SER A 94 6.88 -1.01 -13.03
C SER A 94 5.79 -2.07 -13.17
N ILE A 95 4.76 -2.01 -12.32
CA ILE A 95 3.56 -2.86 -12.44
C ILE A 95 2.90 -2.62 -13.81
N TRP A 96 2.74 -1.35 -14.21
CA TRP A 96 2.17 -0.97 -15.49
C TRP A 96 2.94 -1.56 -16.68
N ARG A 97 4.27 -1.45 -16.67
CA ARG A 97 5.12 -2.05 -17.72
C ARG A 97 4.94 -3.55 -17.83
N TRP A 98 4.85 -4.25 -16.69
CA TRP A 98 4.62 -5.69 -16.69
C TRP A 98 3.24 -6.04 -17.24
N ARG A 99 2.18 -5.31 -16.85
CA ARG A 99 0.80 -5.57 -17.30
C ARG A 99 0.57 -5.26 -18.78
N TYR A 100 1.09 -4.13 -19.25
CA TYR A 100 0.74 -3.59 -20.56
C TYR A 100 1.88 -3.64 -21.59
N GLY A 101 3.06 -4.14 -21.20
CA GLY A 101 4.23 -4.22 -22.08
C GLY A 101 4.81 -2.86 -22.50
N ARG A 102 4.37 -1.75 -21.89
CA ARG A 102 4.79 -0.38 -22.24
C ARG A 102 4.85 0.53 -21.01
N SER A 103 5.53 1.66 -21.13
CA SER A 103 5.48 2.70 -20.10
C SER A 103 4.10 3.37 -20.03
N ILE A 104 3.70 3.77 -18.82
CA ILE A 104 2.52 4.61 -18.61
C ILE A 104 2.75 6.00 -19.20
N LYS A 105 1.75 6.56 -19.88
CA LYS A 105 1.79 7.94 -20.36
C LYS A 105 1.48 8.91 -19.22
N LYS A 106 1.83 10.18 -19.39
CA LYS A 106 1.60 11.20 -18.36
C LYS A 106 0.12 11.39 -18.06
N GLU A 107 -0.72 11.28 -19.08
CA GLU A 107 -2.17 11.48 -19.01
C GLU A 107 -2.89 10.28 -18.38
N GLU A 108 -2.25 9.11 -18.37
CA GLU A 108 -2.77 7.88 -17.75
C GLU A 108 -2.39 7.79 -16.28
N PHE A 109 -1.40 8.57 -15.83
CA PHE A 109 -0.94 8.53 -14.46
C PHE A 109 -1.68 9.55 -13.59
N HIS A 110 -2.25 9.08 -12.50
CA HIS A 110 -2.63 9.92 -11.37
C HIS A 110 -2.34 9.20 -10.04
N TYR A 111 -2.14 9.99 -8.98
CA TYR A 111 -2.18 9.46 -7.61
C TYR A 111 -3.62 9.16 -7.20
N GLY A 112 -3.80 8.38 -6.12
CA GLY A 112 -5.11 8.06 -5.58
C GLY A 112 -5.64 6.69 -6.03
N TRP A 113 -6.94 6.50 -5.89
CA TRP A 113 -7.65 5.30 -6.33
C TRP A 113 -7.56 5.12 -7.84
N GLN A 114 -7.16 3.93 -8.26
CA GLN A 114 -7.12 3.54 -9.67
C GLN A 114 -8.45 2.91 -10.07
N GLY A 115 -8.75 2.92 -11.38
CA GLY A 115 -9.96 2.31 -11.93
C GLY A 115 -10.03 0.80 -11.64
N ASP A 116 -11.24 0.25 -11.70
CA ASP A 116 -11.49 -1.16 -11.39
C ASP A 116 -10.67 -2.09 -12.27
N GLU A 117 -10.42 -1.74 -13.53
CA GLU A 117 -9.57 -2.47 -14.45
C GLU A 117 -8.12 -2.64 -13.94
N GLN A 118 -7.69 -1.81 -12.99
CA GLN A 118 -6.37 -1.89 -12.36
C GLN A 118 -6.33 -2.76 -11.10
N ARG A 119 -7.42 -3.38 -10.65
CA ARG A 119 -7.42 -4.26 -9.46
C ARG A 119 -6.34 -5.33 -9.52
N MET A 120 -5.76 -5.68 -8.37
CA MET A 120 -4.67 -6.66 -8.26
C MET A 120 -5.15 -7.99 -7.69
N GLY A 121 -4.54 -9.10 -8.13
CA GLY A 121 -4.79 -10.44 -7.64
C GLY A 121 -6.05 -11.10 -8.19
N ARG A 122 -6.62 -10.57 -9.29
CA ARG A 122 -7.83 -11.10 -9.96
C ARG A 122 -7.78 -12.62 -10.15
N THR A 123 -8.91 -13.25 -9.90
CA THR A 123 -9.24 -14.66 -10.17
C THR A 123 -10.67 -14.77 -10.69
N ASP A 124 -11.08 -15.95 -11.14
CA ASP A 124 -12.42 -16.17 -11.69
C ASP A 124 -13.54 -15.90 -10.66
N ASP A 125 -13.25 -16.10 -9.37
CA ASP A 125 -14.16 -15.92 -8.25
C ASP A 125 -13.97 -14.60 -7.49
N TRP A 126 -12.96 -13.79 -7.84
CA TRP A 126 -12.63 -12.56 -7.12
C TRP A 126 -12.14 -11.45 -8.05
N ALA A 127 -12.84 -10.31 -8.01
CA ALA A 127 -12.52 -9.13 -8.82
C ALA A 127 -11.16 -8.48 -8.49
N GLY A 128 -10.48 -8.95 -7.45
CA GLY A 128 -9.18 -8.44 -7.00
C GLY A 128 -9.31 -7.27 -6.03
N ALA A 129 -8.18 -6.91 -5.45
CA ALA A 129 -8.02 -5.80 -4.51
C ALA A 129 -8.07 -4.46 -5.25
N HIS A 130 -8.75 -3.47 -4.66
CA HIS A 130 -8.68 -2.09 -5.12
C HIS A 130 -7.24 -1.57 -5.04
N VAL A 131 -6.82 -0.75 -6.00
CA VAL A 131 -5.47 -0.18 -6.02
C VAL A 131 -5.51 1.29 -5.69
N PHE A 132 -4.69 1.69 -4.72
CA PHE A 132 -4.39 3.07 -4.42
C PHE A 132 -2.92 3.35 -4.73
N VAL A 133 -2.61 4.43 -5.45
CA VAL A 133 -1.23 4.84 -5.71
C VAL A 133 -0.90 6.06 -4.89
N ALA A 134 0.04 5.91 -3.96
CA ALA A 134 0.51 6.96 -3.08
C ALA A 134 1.89 7.48 -3.50
N THR A 135 2.31 8.56 -2.86
CA THR A 135 3.66 9.12 -3.05
C THR A 135 4.72 8.21 -2.45
N ALA A 136 5.95 8.28 -2.97
CA ALA A 136 7.10 7.68 -2.31
C ALA A 136 7.33 8.33 -0.93
N THR A 137 7.77 7.52 0.03
CA THR A 137 7.97 7.94 1.43
C THR A 137 9.42 8.22 1.79
N SER A 138 10.38 7.89 0.90
CA SER A 138 11.80 8.21 1.11
C SER A 138 12.01 9.72 1.15
N GLY A 139 12.88 10.18 2.06
CA GLY A 139 13.30 11.58 2.15
C GLY A 139 14.04 12.07 0.91
N LEU A 140 14.58 11.16 0.08
CA LEU A 140 15.22 11.48 -1.20
C LEU A 140 14.21 11.85 -2.30
N ALA A 141 12.93 11.47 -2.14
CA ALA A 141 11.87 11.80 -3.09
C ALA A 141 11.37 13.25 -2.85
N ALA A 142 12.07 14.22 -3.45
CA ALA A 142 11.85 15.66 -3.26
C ALA A 142 10.81 16.30 -4.20
N ASN A 143 10.18 15.52 -5.09
CA ASN A 143 9.30 16.06 -6.13
C ASN A 143 7.97 16.64 -5.61
N LEU A 144 7.60 16.35 -4.36
CA LEU A 144 6.35 16.82 -3.73
C LEU A 144 6.66 17.33 -2.33
N LYS A 145 6.05 18.45 -1.95
CA LYS A 145 6.16 19.03 -0.62
C LYS A 145 5.37 18.17 0.39
N PRO A 146 5.72 18.20 1.69
CA PRO A 146 5.04 17.41 2.70
C PRO A 146 3.51 17.54 2.72
N PRO A 147 2.90 18.74 2.59
CA PRO A 147 1.44 18.87 2.57
C PRO A 147 0.80 18.19 1.35
N GLU A 148 1.47 18.19 0.20
CA GLU A 148 0.98 17.52 -1.02
C GLU A 148 1.02 16.00 -0.84
N LYS A 149 2.08 15.47 -0.21
CA LYS A 149 2.14 14.05 0.17
C LYS A 149 0.99 13.70 1.12
N GLU A 150 0.76 14.49 2.16
CA GLU A 150 -0.33 14.26 3.11
C GLU A 150 -1.71 14.29 2.43
N ALA A 151 -1.95 15.27 1.54
CA ALA A 151 -3.19 15.36 0.78
C ALA A 151 -3.41 14.13 -0.11
N ILE A 152 -2.36 13.59 -0.74
CA ILE A 152 -2.45 12.37 -1.54
C ILE A 152 -2.77 11.15 -0.67
N TRP A 153 -2.23 11.04 0.55
CA TRP A 153 -2.49 9.88 1.40
C TRP A 153 -3.86 9.91 2.09
N LYS A 154 -4.42 11.11 2.32
CA LYS A 154 -5.65 11.31 3.09
C LYS A 154 -6.86 10.50 2.60
N PRO A 155 -7.17 10.39 1.28
CA PRO A 155 -8.29 9.58 0.82
C PRO A 155 -8.15 8.09 1.17
N PHE A 156 -6.92 7.55 1.13
CA PHE A 156 -6.67 6.17 1.50
C PHE A 156 -6.93 5.95 3.00
N GLY A 157 -6.41 6.82 3.86
CA GLY A 157 -6.63 6.69 5.30
C GLY A 157 -8.09 6.91 5.72
N GLY A 158 -8.82 7.81 5.05
CA GLY A 158 -10.26 7.96 5.23
C GLY A 158 -11.04 6.68 4.90
N TRP A 159 -10.73 6.06 3.75
CA TRP A 159 -11.33 4.79 3.35
C TRP A 159 -10.97 3.65 4.31
N VAL A 160 -9.72 3.56 4.74
CA VAL A 160 -9.26 2.55 5.69
C VAL A 160 -10.01 2.67 7.02
N LYS A 161 -10.20 3.88 7.54
CA LYS A 161 -10.96 4.14 8.76
C LYS A 161 -12.41 3.71 8.60
N MET A 162 -13.08 4.19 7.55
CA MET A 162 -14.46 3.83 7.22
C MET A 162 -14.66 2.31 7.15
N ARG A 163 -13.80 1.59 6.39
CA ARG A 163 -13.91 0.13 6.25
C ARG A 163 -13.71 -0.64 7.56
N ARG A 164 -12.90 -0.13 8.50
CA ARG A 164 -12.76 -0.75 9.83
C ARG A 164 -13.99 -0.53 10.69
N GLU A 165 -14.58 0.65 10.64
CA GLU A 165 -15.81 0.97 11.36
C GLU A 165 -16.95 0.07 10.86
N GLU A 166 -17.11 -0.06 9.54
CA GLU A 166 -18.11 -0.95 8.91
C GLU A 166 -17.95 -2.41 9.40
N ARG A 167 -16.75 -2.99 9.30
CA ARG A 167 -16.50 -4.37 9.79
C ARG A 167 -16.72 -4.55 11.29
N SER A 168 -16.54 -3.50 12.08
CA SER A 168 -16.78 -3.56 13.53
C SER A 168 -18.27 -3.54 13.84
N SER A 169 -19.04 -2.77 13.06
CA SER A 169 -20.50 -2.75 13.15
C SER A 169 -21.15 -4.06 12.68
N GLU A 170 -20.66 -4.65 11.58
CA GLU A 170 -21.12 -5.94 11.04
C GLU A 170 -20.95 -7.07 12.06
N LYS A 171 -19.77 -7.18 12.69
CA LYS A 171 -19.53 -8.16 13.77
C LYS A 171 -20.47 -8.00 14.95
N THR A 172 -20.77 -6.75 15.34
CA THR A 172 -21.68 -6.46 16.45
C THR A 172 -23.12 -6.88 16.10
N ALA A 173 -23.53 -6.72 14.85
CA ALA A 173 -24.85 -7.12 14.36
C ALA A 173 -25.01 -8.66 14.28
N GLU A 174 -23.97 -9.37 13.83
CA GLU A 174 -23.97 -10.85 13.79
C GLU A 174 -24.05 -11.46 15.20
N ASP A 175 -23.23 -10.98 16.14
CA ASP A 175 -23.23 -11.47 17.54
C ASP A 175 -24.54 -11.18 18.28
N GLY A 176 -25.26 -10.10 17.91
CA GLY A 176 -26.58 -9.77 18.46
C GLY A 176 -27.74 -10.63 17.93
N SER A 177 -27.53 -11.37 16.83
CA SER A 177 -28.58 -12.17 16.17
C SER A 177 -28.64 -13.64 16.63
N VAL A 178 -27.62 -14.12 17.34
CA VAL A 178 -27.53 -15.51 17.85
C VAL A 178 -28.22 -15.66 19.23
N GLY A 179 -28.85 -14.60 19.74
CA GLY A 179 -29.37 -14.49 21.11
C GLY A 179 -30.89 -14.41 21.29
N THR A 180 -31.69 -14.94 20.37
CA THR A 180 -33.17 -15.06 20.52
C THR A 180 -33.69 -16.42 20.14
#